data_AF-A0A517PKL0-F1
#
_entry.id   AF-A0A517PKL0-F1
#
_cell.length_a   1.000
_cell.length_b   1.000
_cell.length_c   1.000
_cell.angle_alpha   90.00
_cell.angle_beta   90.00
_cell.angle_gamma   90.00
#
_symmetry.space_group_name_H-M   'P 1'
#
loop_
_entity.id
_entity.type
_entity.pdbx_description
1 polymer ?
#
loop_
_entity_poly.entity_id
_entity_poly.type
_entity_poly.pdbx_seq_one_letter_code
_entity_poly.pdbx_strand_id
1 'polypeptide(L)'
;MLKQIAKSDGNNECLMKAASDAIAVQDAVNLIAIVGCFHRHLKAMRETGMSGDELNNHPVTICFISKLSSLCRMTVERETKAFGAIEKMANGETVQYEVIPI
;
A
#
# COMPACT_ATOMS: atom_id res chain seq x y z
N MET A 1 -6.54 18.69 14.48
CA MET A 1 -7.13 17.46 13.90
C MET A 1 -8.24 16.99 14.83
N LEU A 2 -9.48 16.88 14.34
CA LEU A 2 -10.55 16.19 15.06
C LEU A 2 -10.30 14.68 14.94
N LYS A 3 -10.28 13.96 16.07
CA LYS A 3 -10.08 12.50 16.09
C LYS A 3 -11.42 11.83 15.77
N GLN A 4 -11.58 11.36 14.54
CA GLN A 4 -12.75 10.57 14.13
C GLN A 4 -12.47 9.08 14.32
N ILE A 5 -13.43 8.33 14.89
CA ILE A 5 -13.35 6.88 15.03
C ILE A 5 -14.26 6.25 13.97
N ALA A 6 -13.67 5.58 12.98
CA ALA A 6 -14.39 4.79 11.98
C ALA A 6 -14.60 3.35 12.48
N LYS A 7 -15.65 2.68 11.98
CA LYS A 7 -15.95 1.28 12.26
C LYS A 7 -16.01 0.50 10.94
N SER A 8 -15.51 -0.72 10.93
CA SER A 8 -15.55 -1.64 9.78
C SER A 8 -16.23 -2.94 10.22
N ASP A 9 -17.05 -3.55 9.35
CA ASP A 9 -17.90 -4.70 9.67
C ASP A 9 -17.35 -5.99 9.07
N GLY A 10 -17.02 -6.95 9.94
CA GLY A 10 -16.56 -8.28 9.56
C GLY A 10 -17.65 -9.20 8.98
N ASN A 11 -18.93 -8.83 9.10
CA ASN A 11 -20.02 -9.55 8.43
C ASN A 11 -20.26 -9.08 7.00
N ASN A 12 -19.60 -7.99 6.58
CA ASN A 12 -19.58 -7.60 5.18
C ASN A 12 -18.58 -8.49 4.43
N GLU A 13 -19.09 -9.33 3.53
CA GLU A 13 -18.27 -10.31 2.79
C GLU A 13 -17.10 -9.67 2.04
N CYS A 14 -17.29 -8.48 1.48
CA CYS A 14 -16.23 -7.74 0.79
C CYS A 14 -15.10 -7.38 1.76
N LEU A 15 -15.45 -6.86 2.95
CA LEU A 15 -14.48 -6.44 3.96
C LEU A 15 -13.78 -7.64 4.60
N MET A 16 -14.52 -8.71 4.87
CA MET A 16 -13.97 -9.97 5.38
C MET A 16 -12.95 -10.57 4.41
N LYS A 17 -13.29 -10.67 3.12
CA LYS A 17 -12.37 -11.17 2.09
C LYS A 17 -11.14 -10.28 1.96
N ALA A 18 -11.32 -8.97 1.96
CA ALA A 18 -10.22 -8.02 1.89
C ALA A 18 -9.27 -8.16 3.10
N ALA A 19 -9.80 -8.40 4.30
CA ALA A 19 -9.01 -8.67 5.50
C ALA A 19 -8.22 -9.99 5.39
N SER A 20 -8.86 -11.08 4.94
CA SER A 20 -8.19 -12.38 4.76
C SER A 20 -7.05 -12.30 3.74
N ASP A 21 -7.28 -11.64 2.61
CA ASP A 21 -6.28 -11.49 1.56
C ASP A 21 -5.11 -10.59 2.02
N ALA A 22 -5.40 -9.53 2.80
CA ALA A 22 -4.37 -8.67 3.39
C ALA A 22 -3.46 -9.41 4.38
N ILE A 23 -4.01 -10.39 5.11
CA ILE A 23 -3.24 -11.28 5.99
C ILE A 23 -2.33 -12.18 5.13
N ALA A 24 -2.87 -12.85 4.12
CA ALA A 24 -2.09 -13.75 3.26
C ALA A 24 -0.95 -13.04 2.51
N VAL A 25 -1.16 -11.77 2.16
CA VAL A 25 -0.15 -10.92 1.51
C VAL A 25 1.08 -10.68 2.38
N GLN A 26 0.99 -10.81 3.70
CA GLN A 26 2.15 -10.63 4.59
C GLN A 26 3.29 -11.62 4.27
N ASP A 27 2.94 -12.81 3.80
CA ASP A 27 3.90 -13.86 3.43
C ASP A 27 4.35 -13.80 1.97
N ALA A 28 3.77 -12.89 1.16
CA ALA A 28 4.10 -12.76 -0.26
C ALA A 28 5.35 -11.88 -0.48
N VAL A 29 6.13 -12.22 -1.54
CA VAL A 29 7.34 -11.47 -1.96
C VAL A 29 7.26 -10.91 -3.39
N ASN A 30 6.10 -11.00 -4.03
CA ASN A 30 5.91 -10.51 -5.41
C ASN A 30 5.19 -9.16 -5.42
N LEU A 31 5.92 -8.09 -5.73
CA LEU A 31 5.41 -6.72 -5.75
C LEU A 31 4.21 -6.55 -6.71
N ILE A 32 4.27 -7.14 -7.92
CA ILE A 32 3.21 -7.02 -8.93
C ILE A 32 1.91 -7.66 -8.43
N ALA A 33 2.01 -8.87 -7.87
CA ALA A 33 0.85 -9.59 -7.35
C ALA A 33 0.17 -8.82 -6.20
N ILE A 34 0.98 -8.24 -5.30
CA ILE A 34 0.48 -7.48 -4.15
C ILE A 34 -0.21 -6.20 -4.59
N VAL A 35 0.41 -5.41 -5.48
CA VAL A 35 -0.21 -4.18 -6.00
C VAL A 35 -1.52 -4.49 -6.74
N GLY A 36 -1.53 -5.55 -7.56
CA GLY A 36 -2.74 -6.00 -8.26
C GLY A 36 -3.86 -6.42 -7.31
N CYS A 37 -3.54 -7.13 -6.24
CA CYS A 37 -4.50 -7.51 -5.19
C CYS A 37 -5.02 -6.28 -4.44
N PHE A 38 -4.12 -5.39 -4.02
CA PHE A 38 -4.47 -4.16 -3.30
C PHE A 38 -5.45 -3.28 -4.11
N HIS A 39 -5.15 -3.06 -5.40
CA HIS A 39 -6.02 -2.29 -6.28
C HIS A 39 -7.44 -2.88 -6.38
N ARG A 40 -7.58 -4.22 -6.48
CA ARG A 40 -8.91 -4.86 -6.49
C ARG A 40 -9.68 -4.61 -5.20
N HIS A 41 -9.02 -4.71 -4.05
CA HIS A 41 -9.68 -4.45 -2.76
C HIS A 41 -10.02 -2.97 -2.56
N LEU A 42 -9.16 -2.04 -2.95
CA LEU A 42 -9.48 -0.61 -2.91
C LEU A 42 -10.73 -0.28 -3.74
N LYS A 43 -10.85 -0.85 -4.94
CA LYS A 43 -12.05 -0.69 -5.77
C LYS A 43 -13.29 -1.26 -5.09
N ALA A 44 -13.23 -2.50 -4.62
CA ALA A 44 -14.36 -3.15 -3.99
C ALA A 44 -14.82 -2.43 -2.70
N MET A 45 -13.88 -1.99 -1.85
CA MET A 45 -14.18 -1.19 -0.66
C MET A 45 -14.77 0.18 -1.02
N ARG A 46 -14.32 0.81 -2.11
CA ARG A 46 -14.93 2.05 -2.60
C ARG A 46 -16.38 1.85 -3.05
N GLU A 47 -16.68 0.70 -3.65
CA GLU A 47 -18.05 0.33 -4.05
C GLU A 47 -18.99 0.13 -2.84
N THR A 48 -18.45 -0.10 -1.62
CA THR A 48 -19.24 -0.11 -0.38
C THR A 48 -19.53 1.29 0.17
N GLY A 49 -19.09 2.36 -0.52
CA GLY A 49 -19.28 3.75 -0.11
C GLY A 49 -18.11 4.37 0.65
N MET A 50 -17.05 3.61 0.97
CA MET A 50 -15.84 4.16 1.61
C MET A 50 -15.11 5.10 0.66
N SER A 51 -14.53 6.18 1.18
CA SER A 51 -13.78 7.13 0.36
C SER A 51 -12.75 7.96 1.13
N GLY A 52 -11.81 8.56 0.40
CA GLY A 52 -10.82 9.50 0.94
C GLY A 52 -10.06 8.93 2.13
N ASP A 53 -10.06 9.68 3.24
CA ASP A 53 -9.31 9.34 4.45
C ASP A 53 -9.78 8.03 5.09
N GLU A 54 -11.06 7.69 4.99
CA GLU A 54 -11.57 6.42 5.53
C GLU A 54 -10.90 5.23 4.82
N LEU A 55 -10.83 5.28 3.50
CA LEU A 55 -10.19 4.23 2.70
C LEU A 55 -8.67 4.18 2.92
N ASN A 56 -8.03 5.35 3.03
CA ASN A 56 -6.59 5.48 3.28
C ASN A 56 -6.18 4.91 4.64
N ASN A 57 -7.04 5.06 5.65
CA ASN A 57 -6.77 4.62 7.03
C ASN A 57 -7.44 3.27 7.36
N HIS A 58 -8.11 2.63 6.40
CA HIS A 58 -8.72 1.32 6.63
C HIS A 58 -7.64 0.27 6.97
N PRO A 59 -7.88 -0.64 7.94
CA PRO A 59 -6.87 -1.63 8.35
C PRO A 59 -6.32 -2.48 7.19
N VAL A 60 -7.16 -2.86 6.22
CA VAL A 60 -6.73 -3.55 4.99
C VAL A 60 -5.68 -2.73 4.25
N THR A 61 -5.96 -1.44 4.01
CA THR A 61 -5.03 -0.53 3.34
C THR A 61 -3.71 -0.47 4.09
N ILE A 62 -3.74 -0.30 5.42
CA ILE A 62 -2.53 -0.23 6.24
C ILE A 62 -1.71 -1.53 6.14
N CYS A 63 -2.35 -2.71 6.15
CA CYS A 63 -1.66 -3.99 6.00
C CYS A 63 -0.94 -4.12 4.64
N PHE A 64 -1.59 -3.70 3.54
CA PHE A 64 -0.95 -3.69 2.22
C PHE A 64 0.22 -2.71 2.17
N ILE A 65 0.05 -1.49 2.69
CA ILE A 65 1.13 -0.49 2.73
C ILE A 65 2.31 -0.97 3.59
N SER A 66 2.05 -1.61 4.73
CA SER A 66 3.08 -2.21 5.56
C SER A 66 3.91 -3.24 4.79
N LYS A 67 3.24 -4.12 4.02
CA LYS A 67 3.95 -5.10 3.19
C LYS A 67 4.75 -4.45 2.06
N LEU A 68 4.19 -3.45 1.37
CA LEU A 68 4.90 -2.72 0.32
C LEU A 68 6.15 -2.00 0.88
N SER A 69 6.01 -1.38 2.06
CA SER A 69 7.12 -0.77 2.77
C SER A 69 8.22 -1.79 3.10
N SER A 70 7.84 -2.98 3.58
CA SER A 70 8.74 -4.09 3.86
C SER A 70 9.49 -4.58 2.61
N LEU A 71 8.78 -4.84 1.51
CA LEU A 71 9.39 -5.32 0.26
C LEU A 71 10.34 -4.32 -0.38
N CYS A 72 10.02 -3.02 -0.27
CA CYS A 72 10.86 -1.95 -0.79
C CYS A 72 11.99 -1.56 0.17
N ARG A 73 12.12 -2.25 1.33
CA ARG A 73 13.07 -1.92 2.40
C ARG A 73 13.03 -0.43 2.76
N MET A 74 11.83 0.13 2.83
CA MET A 74 11.65 1.59 2.88
C MET A 74 12.25 2.18 4.16
N THR A 75 13.07 3.20 4.00
CA THR A 75 13.60 4.06 5.06
C THR A 75 13.48 5.51 4.61
N VAL A 76 13.51 6.46 5.56
CA VAL A 76 13.46 7.90 5.26
C VAL A 76 14.58 8.31 4.29
N GLU A 77 15.77 7.72 4.46
CA GLU A 77 16.91 7.98 3.58
C GLU A 77 16.66 7.46 2.14
N ARG A 78 16.15 6.23 1.99
CA ARG A 78 15.83 5.68 0.66
C ARG A 78 14.73 6.47 -0.03
N GLU A 79 13.71 6.90 0.72
CA GLU A 79 12.65 7.75 0.21
C GLU A 79 13.21 9.08 -0.33
N THR A 80 14.07 9.74 0.44
CA THR A 80 14.69 11.00 0.04
C THR A 80 15.55 10.83 -1.22
N LYS A 81 16.36 9.76 -1.29
CA LYS A 81 17.16 9.43 -2.48
C LYS A 81 16.28 9.14 -3.70
N ALA A 82 15.17 8.43 -3.50
CA ALA A 82 14.24 8.10 -4.57
C ALA A 82 13.60 9.37 -5.16
N PHE A 83 13.20 10.35 -4.34
CA PHE A 83 12.68 11.62 -4.82
C PHE A 83 13.69 12.36 -5.69
N GLY A 84 14.93 12.51 -5.23
CA GLY A 84 15.98 13.14 -6.04
C GLY A 84 16.30 12.36 -7.32
N ALA A 85 16.24 11.02 -7.29
CA ALA A 85 16.44 10.20 -8.49
C ALA A 85 15.31 10.40 -9.51
N ILE A 86 14.05 10.53 -9.06
CA ILE A 86 12.90 10.79 -9.94
C ILE A 86 13.05 12.15 -10.63
N GLU A 87 13.47 13.20 -9.92
CA GLU A 87 13.70 14.51 -10.52
C GLU A 87 14.78 14.48 -11.60
N LYS A 88 15.91 13.80 -11.33
CA LYS A 88 16.98 13.60 -12.33
C LYS A 88 16.50 12.84 -13.56
N MET A 89 15.78 11.73 -13.36
CA MET A 89 15.19 10.98 -14.47
C MET A 89 14.21 11.83 -15.29
N ALA A 90 13.41 12.68 -14.63
CA ALA A 90 12.49 13.59 -15.31
C ALA A 90 13.22 14.63 -16.19
N ASN A 91 14.46 14.98 -15.85
CA ASN A 91 15.33 15.85 -16.64
C ASN A 91 16.14 15.10 -17.72
N GLY A 92 15.91 13.79 -17.90
CA GLY A 92 16.63 12.97 -18.87
C GLY A 92 18.03 12.52 -18.41
N GLU A 93 18.35 12.70 -17.13
CA GLU A 93 19.63 12.25 -16.57
C GLU A 93 19.59 10.75 -16.25
N THR A 94 20.74 10.09 -16.42
CA THR A 94 20.91 8.70 -15.98
C THR A 94 21.16 8.66 -14.47
N VAL A 95 20.42 7.80 -13.77
CA VAL A 95 20.57 7.58 -12.32
C VAL A 95 21.05 6.17 -12.05
N GLN A 96 21.85 6.01 -11.00
CA GLN A 96 22.19 4.72 -10.41
C GLN A 96 21.47 4.58 -9.07
N TYR A 97 21.00 3.39 -8.76
CA TYR A 97 20.28 3.11 -7.52
C TYR A 97 20.66 1.75 -6.96
N GLU A 98 20.53 1.62 -5.65
CA GLU A 98 20.85 0.40 -4.92
C GLU A 98 19.70 -0.61 -4.98
N VAL A 99 20.02 -1.85 -5.36
CA VAL A 99 19.11 -3.00 -5.30
C VAL A 99 19.44 -3.82 -4.05
N ILE A 100 18.49 -3.91 -3.13
CA ILE A 100 18.62 -4.70 -1.89
C ILE A 100 17.73 -5.95 -2.02
N PRO A 101 18.29 -7.16 -1.87
CA PRO A 101 17.50 -8.39 -1.84
C PRO A 101 16.49 -8.43 -0.66
N ILE A 102 15.39 -9.13 -0.88
CA ILE A 102 14.40 -9.44 0.17
C ILE A 102 14.92 -10.58 1.02
#